data_AF-A0A9X2P911-F1
#
_entry.id   AF-A0A9X2P911-F1
#
_cell.length_a   1.000
_cell.length_b   1.000
_cell.length_c   1.000
_cell.angle_alpha   90.00
_cell.angle_beta   90.00
_cell.angle_gamma   90.00
#
_symmetry.space_group_name_H-M   'P 1'
#
loop_
_entity.id
_entity.type
_entity.pdbx_description
1 polymer ?
#
loop_
_entity_poly.entity_id
_entity_poly.type
_entity_poly.pdbx_seq_one_letter_code
_entity_poly.pdbx_strand_id
1 'polypeptide(L)'
;MKRIKDIYESFLNNFTSVEVFFMRIAPVAENEDKVIEKERIEYREYILKEIFGEDFENRNKTEKLEIKLTKEEVERIIHKIKQSPKIPAKNYGTLTKGAFIMLNNYFEFLFSDLLTYNFKKNTTTIDSKKLNISFDDLKKYNSIEEAYEDLIYKEVESLLIEMNFEELKTYFSEKLKINLETEIINWNLITEIRERRNIIIHNNSLVNNKYISRSKNPFNFNLNDEVKIEKEYFLNALSEIKLAGVLLCLNCWGNWDKNDTTNAIKEIVDISFNNLKNSNHVFVEKICSYTEKRIKAKNDEEDDIIYKIKFNQCIALKRLNKLEELNLILSTIKTGALTPLYKIAHLTLNNRHFEAVELVEKAIVADDLTIEKYEDWPIFNEIRNDKKLHKKVLETFEKINLNETFIKNNSQKEKK
;
A
#
# COMPACT_ATOMS: atom_id res chain seq x y z
N MET A 1 22.98 1.45 -15.02
CA MET A 1 21.61 0.91 -15.21
C MET A 1 20.94 0.84 -13.85
N LYS A 2 19.74 1.42 -13.68
CA LYS A 2 18.95 1.30 -12.45
C LYS A 2 18.69 -0.19 -12.18
N ARG A 3 18.91 -0.69 -10.96
CA ARG A 3 18.62 -2.08 -10.61
C ARG A 3 17.11 -2.23 -10.37
N ILE A 4 16.59 -3.45 -10.50
CA ILE A 4 15.18 -3.71 -10.19
C ILE A 4 14.84 -3.44 -8.72
N LYS A 5 15.80 -3.62 -7.80
CA LYS A 5 15.69 -3.18 -6.41
C LYS A 5 15.39 -1.68 -6.29
N ASP A 6 16.09 -0.85 -7.07
CA ASP A 6 15.90 0.61 -7.01
C ASP A 6 14.50 1.00 -7.59
N ILE A 7 13.95 0.22 -8.52
CA ILE A 7 12.57 0.39 -9.02
C ILE A 7 11.56 0.01 -7.93
N TYR A 8 11.76 -1.12 -7.25
CA TYR A 8 10.94 -1.58 -6.14
C TYR A 8 10.90 -0.56 -5.00
N GLU A 9 12.06 -0.07 -4.55
CA GLU A 9 12.17 0.94 -3.50
C GLU A 9 11.51 2.26 -3.93
N SER A 10 11.74 2.71 -5.17
CA SER A 10 11.09 3.90 -5.70
C SER A 10 9.56 3.77 -5.71
N PHE A 11 9.04 2.61 -6.09
CA PHE A 11 7.60 2.33 -6.07
C PHE A 11 7.04 2.39 -4.64
N LEU A 12 7.68 1.72 -3.69
CA LEU A 12 7.25 1.76 -2.29
C LEU A 12 7.29 3.14 -1.66
N ASN A 13 8.34 3.93 -1.94
CA ASN A 13 8.48 5.29 -1.43
C ASN A 13 7.38 6.21 -1.97
N ASN A 14 7.08 6.10 -3.27
CA ASN A 14 5.98 6.84 -3.89
C ASN A 14 4.62 6.51 -3.25
N PHE A 15 4.34 5.22 -3.03
CA PHE A 15 3.08 4.78 -2.40
C PHE A 15 2.96 5.18 -0.95
N THR A 16 4.04 5.04 -0.19
CA THR A 16 4.09 5.47 1.22
C THR A 16 3.86 6.98 1.33
N SER A 17 4.39 7.77 0.39
CA SER A 17 4.17 9.22 0.35
C SER A 17 2.69 9.57 0.13
N VAL A 18 2.00 8.88 -0.78
CA VAL A 18 0.56 9.05 -1.00
C VAL A 18 -0.26 8.60 0.20
N GLU A 19 0.09 7.46 0.81
CA GLU A 19 -0.56 6.93 2.00
C GLU A 19 -0.48 7.93 3.15
N VAL A 20 0.73 8.42 3.46
CA VAL A 20 0.98 9.39 4.53
C VAL A 20 0.27 10.71 4.25
N PHE A 21 0.33 11.20 3.01
CA PHE A 21 -0.38 12.42 2.60
C PHE A 21 -1.88 12.28 2.85
N PHE A 22 -2.50 11.20 2.34
CA PHE A 22 -3.93 10.97 2.50
C PHE A 22 -4.32 10.84 3.97
N MET A 23 -3.59 10.02 4.74
CA MET A 23 -3.91 9.74 6.15
C MET A 23 -3.76 10.97 7.05
N ARG A 24 -2.85 11.91 6.72
CA ARG A 24 -2.64 13.12 7.51
C ARG A 24 -3.49 14.30 7.05
N ILE A 25 -3.63 14.51 5.74
CA ILE A 25 -4.24 15.71 5.18
C ILE A 25 -5.74 15.54 4.96
N ALA A 26 -6.21 14.36 4.57
CA ALA A 26 -7.63 14.15 4.30
C ALA A 26 -8.52 14.42 5.53
N PRO A 27 -8.19 13.97 6.76
CA PRO A 27 -9.01 14.30 7.93
C PRO A 27 -9.07 15.80 8.25
N VAL A 28 -7.97 16.53 8.02
CA VAL A 28 -7.92 17.98 8.22
C VAL A 28 -8.83 18.68 7.21
N ALA A 29 -8.73 18.31 5.94
CA ALA A 29 -9.58 18.86 4.88
C ALA A 29 -11.08 18.55 5.09
N GLU A 30 -11.40 17.35 5.59
CA GLU A 30 -12.77 16.97 5.92
C GLU A 30 -13.34 17.83 7.05
N ASN A 31 -12.55 18.08 8.10
CA ASN A 31 -12.96 18.94 9.20
C ASN A 31 -13.14 20.40 8.75
N GLU A 32 -12.23 20.90 7.91
CA GLU A 32 -12.34 22.24 7.33
C GLU A 32 -13.62 22.38 6.50
N ASP A 33 -13.93 21.39 5.65
CA ASP A 33 -15.17 21.38 4.87
C ASP A 33 -16.42 21.40 5.77
N LYS A 34 -16.40 20.67 6.89
CA LYS A 34 -17.49 20.69 7.89
C LYS A 34 -17.64 22.06 8.56
N VAL A 35 -16.53 22.72 8.89
CA VAL A 35 -16.53 24.07 9.49
C VAL A 35 -17.12 25.08 8.49
N ILE A 36 -16.62 25.09 7.25
CA ILE A 36 -17.12 25.98 6.19
C ILE A 36 -18.61 25.77 5.95
N GLU A 37 -19.07 24.52 5.90
CA GLU A 37 -20.49 24.24 5.66
C GLU A 37 -21.37 24.69 6.85
N LYS A 38 -20.88 24.52 8.08
CA LYS A 38 -21.54 25.03 9.29
C LYS A 38 -21.66 26.56 9.26
N GLU A 39 -20.56 27.27 9.01
CA GLU A 39 -20.55 28.74 8.91
C GLU A 39 -21.50 29.25 7.82
N ARG A 40 -21.60 28.53 6.70
CA ARG A 40 -22.54 28.87 5.62
C ARG A 40 -23.99 28.69 6.03
N ILE A 41 -24.31 27.62 6.76
CA ILE A 41 -25.66 27.39 7.29
C ILE A 41 -26.00 28.50 8.29
N GLU A 42 -25.11 28.79 9.24
CA GLU A 42 -25.31 29.85 10.24
C GLU A 42 -25.49 31.24 9.59
N TYR A 43 -24.68 31.57 8.57
CA TYR A 43 -24.81 32.83 7.84
C TYR A 43 -26.13 32.91 7.04
N ARG A 44 -26.58 31.80 6.46
CA ARG A 44 -27.90 31.73 5.79
C ARG A 44 -29.04 31.92 6.79
N GLU A 45 -28.98 31.25 7.94
CA GLU A 45 -29.98 31.41 9.00
C GLU A 45 -29.99 32.85 9.54
N TYR A 46 -28.82 33.48 9.71
CA TYR A 46 -28.70 34.89 10.08
C TYR A 46 -29.39 35.81 9.06
N ILE A 47 -29.12 35.64 7.75
CA ILE A 47 -29.77 36.44 6.69
C ILE A 47 -31.29 36.25 6.75
N LEU A 48 -31.77 35.02 6.90
CA LEU A 48 -33.20 34.72 6.95
C LEU A 48 -33.86 35.36 8.18
N LYS A 49 -33.25 35.27 9.36
CA LYS A 49 -33.75 35.92 10.59
C LYS A 49 -33.79 37.44 10.47
N GLU A 50 -32.77 38.06 9.89
CA GLU A 50 -32.73 39.51 9.72
C GLU A 50 -33.85 40.03 8.79
N ILE A 51 -34.23 39.25 7.78
CA ILE A 51 -35.24 39.64 6.79
C ILE A 51 -36.65 39.32 7.26
N PHE A 52 -36.86 38.15 7.86
CA PHE A 52 -38.19 37.64 8.22
C PHE A 52 -38.54 37.79 9.70
N GLY A 53 -37.61 38.21 10.57
CA GLY A 53 -37.83 38.39 12.00
C GLY A 53 -38.10 37.08 12.77
N GLU A 54 -38.71 37.18 13.96
CA GLU A 54 -39.06 36.03 14.83
C GLU A 54 -40.08 35.06 14.20
N ASP A 55 -40.78 35.48 13.14
CA ASP A 55 -41.73 34.66 12.40
C ASP A 55 -41.09 33.41 11.75
N PHE A 56 -39.75 33.40 11.59
CA PHE A 56 -38.99 32.27 11.07
C PHE A 56 -38.74 31.16 12.11
N GLU A 57 -38.69 31.48 13.41
CA GLU A 57 -38.40 30.48 14.47
C GLU A 57 -39.60 29.58 14.80
N ASN A 58 -40.83 30.04 14.52
CA ASN A 58 -42.07 29.31 14.84
C ASN A 58 -42.62 28.42 13.71
N ARG A 59 -41.92 28.28 12.57
CA ARG A 59 -42.50 27.65 11.37
C ARG A 59 -41.78 26.35 10.97
N ASN A 60 -42.56 25.26 10.88
CA ASN A 60 -42.06 23.90 10.64
C ASN A 60 -41.28 23.78 9.31
N LYS A 61 -40.09 23.16 9.38
CA LYS A 61 -39.11 23.01 8.29
C LYS A 61 -39.55 22.13 7.08
N THR A 62 -40.78 21.65 7.04
CA THR A 62 -41.22 20.59 6.10
C THR A 62 -42.21 21.02 5.00
N GLU A 63 -42.72 22.25 4.99
CA GLU A 63 -43.60 22.73 3.90
C GLU A 63 -42.85 23.63 2.91
N LYS A 64 -43.02 23.38 1.60
CA LYS A 64 -42.56 24.31 0.55
C LYS A 64 -43.33 25.62 0.71
N LEU A 65 -42.64 26.67 1.13
CA LEU A 65 -43.20 28.01 1.31
C LEU A 65 -43.03 28.86 0.05
N GLU A 66 -44.15 29.34 -0.50
CA GLU A 66 -44.16 30.47 -1.43
C GLU A 66 -44.23 31.77 -0.62
N ILE A 67 -43.14 32.54 -0.64
CA ILE A 67 -43.04 33.83 0.05
C ILE A 67 -43.10 34.94 -0.99
N LYS A 68 -44.02 35.91 -0.82
CA LYS A 68 -44.05 37.13 -1.63
C LYS A 68 -43.03 38.12 -1.08
N LEU A 69 -41.94 38.30 -1.82
CA LEU A 69 -40.89 39.27 -1.53
C LEU A 69 -41.07 40.53 -2.38
N THR A 70 -40.82 41.69 -1.79
CA THR A 70 -40.65 42.95 -2.54
C THR A 70 -39.33 42.94 -3.31
N LYS A 71 -39.22 43.78 -4.35
CA LYS A 71 -38.00 43.90 -5.15
C LYS A 71 -36.79 44.32 -4.30
N GLU A 72 -37.01 45.21 -3.32
CA GLU A 72 -35.97 45.73 -2.42
C GLU A 72 -35.46 44.66 -1.46
N GLU A 73 -36.34 43.79 -0.94
CA GLU A 73 -35.96 42.64 -0.12
C GLU A 73 -35.13 41.63 -0.92
N VAL A 74 -35.53 41.35 -2.17
CA VAL A 74 -34.75 40.48 -3.08
C VAL A 74 -33.36 41.07 -3.36
N GLU A 75 -33.26 42.38 -3.62
CA GLU A 75 -31.97 43.04 -3.86
C GLU A 75 -31.07 43.00 -2.61
N ARG A 76 -31.63 43.18 -1.41
CA ARG A 76 -30.90 43.01 -0.13
C ARG A 76 -30.42 41.58 0.08
N ILE A 77 -31.27 40.57 -0.19
CA ILE A 77 -30.90 39.15 -0.13
C ILE A 77 -29.72 38.87 -1.06
N ILE A 78 -29.84 39.27 -2.33
CA ILE A 78 -28.81 39.05 -3.34
C ILE A 78 -27.49 39.73 -2.92
N HIS A 79 -27.56 40.96 -2.40
CA HIS A 79 -26.39 41.69 -1.93
C HIS A 79 -25.69 40.96 -0.77
N LYS A 80 -26.43 40.48 0.23
CA LYS A 80 -25.85 39.76 1.37
C LYS A 80 -25.36 38.35 1.03
N ILE A 81 -26.04 37.64 0.14
CA ILE A 81 -25.55 36.36 -0.41
C ILE A 81 -24.22 36.58 -1.15
N LYS A 82 -24.08 37.66 -1.91
CA LYS A 82 -22.81 38.00 -2.58
C LYS A 82 -21.66 38.29 -1.59
N GLN A 83 -21.98 38.69 -0.35
CA GLN A 83 -21.01 38.90 0.74
C GLN A 83 -20.71 37.64 1.55
N SER A 84 -21.41 36.51 1.30
CA SER A 84 -21.18 35.25 2.04
C SER A 84 -19.76 34.70 1.85
N PRO A 85 -19.25 33.88 2.79
CA PRO A 85 -17.97 33.19 2.66
C PRO A 85 -17.86 32.43 1.33
N LYS A 86 -16.93 32.86 0.47
CA LYS A 86 -16.77 32.29 -0.88
C LYS A 86 -15.99 30.98 -0.92
N ILE A 87 -15.39 30.56 0.20
CA ILE A 87 -14.57 29.35 0.28
C ILE A 87 -15.47 28.13 0.09
N PRO A 88 -15.25 27.27 -0.93
CA PRO A 88 -16.04 26.05 -1.12
C PRO A 88 -15.72 24.98 -0.08
N ALA A 89 -16.74 24.32 0.50
CA ALA A 89 -16.61 23.10 1.28
C ALA A 89 -16.40 21.88 0.37
N LYS A 90 -15.29 21.88 -0.37
CA LYS A 90 -14.92 20.82 -1.33
C LYS A 90 -13.44 20.43 -1.24
N ASN A 91 -12.74 20.87 -0.20
CA ASN A 91 -11.31 20.67 -0.04
C ASN A 91 -10.97 19.18 0.06
N TYR A 92 -11.73 18.42 0.85
CA TYR A 92 -11.59 16.97 0.96
C TYR A 92 -11.74 16.31 -0.40
N GLY A 93 -12.83 16.63 -1.13
CA GLY A 93 -13.11 16.07 -2.45
C GLY A 93 -11.99 16.35 -3.46
N THR A 94 -11.44 17.56 -3.46
CA THR A 94 -10.32 17.94 -4.36
C THR A 94 -9.03 17.19 -4.01
N LEU A 95 -8.66 17.18 -2.72
CA LEU A 95 -7.41 16.57 -2.26
C LEU A 95 -7.41 15.05 -2.40
N THR A 96 -8.54 14.41 -2.10
CA THR A 96 -8.72 12.96 -2.28
C THR A 96 -8.64 12.55 -3.75
N LYS A 97 -9.30 13.31 -4.66
CA LYS A 97 -9.17 13.09 -6.11
C LYS A 97 -7.71 13.26 -6.58
N GLY A 98 -7.01 14.28 -6.09
CA GLY A 98 -5.60 14.51 -6.39
C GLY A 98 -4.70 13.34 -5.95
N ALA A 99 -4.85 12.89 -4.70
CA ALA A 99 -4.12 11.73 -4.18
C ALA A 99 -4.44 10.45 -4.97
N PHE A 100 -5.69 10.26 -5.39
CA PHE A 100 -6.11 9.09 -6.16
C PHE A 100 -5.52 9.10 -7.59
N ILE A 101 -5.40 10.27 -8.20
CA ILE A 101 -4.70 10.42 -9.48
C ILE A 101 -3.22 10.09 -9.31
N MET A 102 -2.56 10.62 -8.27
CA MET A 102 -1.15 10.32 -7.97
C MET A 102 -0.90 8.82 -7.75
N LEU A 103 -1.78 8.14 -7.01
CA LEU A 103 -1.74 6.69 -6.81
C LEU A 103 -1.71 5.92 -8.14
N ASN A 104 -2.59 6.28 -9.08
CA ASN A 104 -2.63 5.67 -10.40
C ASN A 104 -1.38 5.97 -11.22
N ASN A 105 -0.90 7.22 -11.19
CA ASN A 105 0.28 7.64 -11.93
C ASN A 105 1.54 6.90 -11.45
N TYR A 106 1.69 6.69 -10.13
CA TYR A 106 2.81 5.91 -9.60
C TYR A 106 2.78 4.44 -10.01
N PHE A 107 1.60 3.87 -10.23
CA PHE A 107 1.48 2.53 -10.80
C PHE A 107 1.82 2.51 -12.30
N GLU A 108 1.46 3.56 -13.06
CA GLU A 108 1.88 3.72 -14.45
C GLU A 108 3.39 3.91 -14.60
N PHE A 109 4.00 4.68 -13.70
CA PHE A 109 5.46 4.83 -13.64
C PHE A 109 6.16 3.52 -13.34
N LEU A 110 5.57 2.65 -12.51
CA LEU A 110 6.11 1.31 -12.28
C LEU A 110 6.18 0.51 -13.59
N PHE A 111 5.11 0.50 -14.39
CA PHE A 111 5.13 -0.19 -15.68
C PHE A 111 6.20 0.38 -16.61
N SER A 112 6.32 1.71 -16.67
CA SER A 112 7.36 2.38 -17.45
C SER A 112 8.77 1.97 -17.03
N ASP A 113 9.05 2.00 -15.72
CA ASP A 113 10.35 1.62 -15.15
C ASP A 113 10.66 0.14 -15.43
N LEU A 114 9.69 -0.76 -15.27
CA LEU A 114 9.87 -2.19 -15.50
C LEU A 114 10.09 -2.52 -16.98
N LEU A 115 9.32 -1.89 -17.89
CA LEU A 115 9.51 -2.06 -19.33
C LEU A 115 10.87 -1.53 -19.77
N THR A 116 11.23 -0.33 -19.33
CA THR A 116 12.55 0.27 -19.60
C THR A 116 13.67 -0.64 -19.12
N TYR A 117 13.55 -1.17 -17.89
CA TYR A 117 14.53 -2.09 -17.33
C TYR A 117 14.64 -3.38 -18.16
N ASN A 118 13.51 -3.97 -18.54
CA ASN A 118 13.50 -5.18 -19.37
C ASN A 118 14.17 -4.96 -20.73
N PHE A 119 13.83 -3.87 -21.43
CA PHE A 119 14.41 -3.56 -22.74
C PHE A 119 15.91 -3.28 -22.67
N LYS A 120 16.37 -2.52 -21.67
CA LYS A 120 17.81 -2.28 -21.47
C LYS A 120 18.58 -3.57 -21.18
N LYS A 121 17.93 -4.54 -20.50
CA LYS A 121 18.56 -5.81 -20.14
C LYS A 121 18.54 -6.83 -21.26
N ASN A 122 17.45 -6.88 -22.03
CA ASN A 122 17.24 -7.84 -23.10
C ASN A 122 17.16 -7.10 -24.44
N THR A 123 18.31 -6.85 -25.05
CA THR A 123 18.44 -6.17 -26.35
C THR A 123 17.71 -6.90 -27.49
N THR A 124 17.43 -8.19 -27.33
CA THR A 124 16.72 -9.05 -28.30
C THR A 124 15.20 -8.88 -28.32
N THR A 125 14.61 -8.23 -27.30
CA THR A 125 13.15 -8.04 -27.20
C THR A 125 12.66 -6.85 -28.01
N ILE A 126 13.57 -5.94 -28.35
CA ILE A 126 13.29 -4.81 -29.21
C ILE A 126 13.31 -5.31 -30.65
N ASP A 127 12.16 -5.25 -31.32
CA ASP A 127 12.08 -5.60 -32.74
C ASP A 127 12.89 -4.56 -33.53
N SER A 128 14.12 -4.91 -33.89
CA SER A 128 15.05 -4.02 -34.61
C SER A 128 14.49 -3.55 -35.94
N LYS A 129 13.41 -4.16 -36.45
CA LYS A 129 12.71 -3.75 -37.67
C LYS A 129 11.68 -2.64 -37.45
N LYS A 130 11.28 -2.36 -36.21
CA LYS A 130 10.33 -1.28 -35.85
C LYS A 130 11.01 0.01 -35.42
N LEU A 131 12.24 -0.06 -34.92
CA LEU A 131 13.01 1.13 -34.55
C LEU A 131 13.70 1.74 -35.77
N ASN A 132 12.98 2.61 -36.49
CA ASN A 132 13.57 3.44 -37.53
C ASN A 132 14.02 4.77 -36.91
N ILE A 133 15.33 5.03 -36.92
CA ILE A 133 15.89 6.35 -36.60
C ILE A 133 16.40 6.98 -37.89
N SER A 134 16.01 8.23 -38.16
CA SER A 134 16.50 8.93 -39.34
C SER A 134 17.97 9.34 -39.13
N PHE A 135 18.72 9.50 -40.22
CA PHE A 135 20.10 9.98 -40.14
C PHE A 135 20.19 11.38 -39.53
N ASP A 136 19.18 12.23 -39.76
CA ASP A 136 19.13 13.56 -39.17
C ASP A 136 18.79 13.55 -37.69
N ASP A 137 18.06 12.54 -37.21
CA ASP A 137 17.87 12.33 -35.77
C ASP A 137 19.16 11.83 -35.11
N LEU A 138 19.90 10.92 -35.76
CA LEU A 138 21.18 10.42 -35.24
C LEU A 138 22.19 11.55 -34.98
N LYS A 139 22.20 12.61 -35.80
CA LYS A 139 23.05 13.78 -35.59
C LYS A 139 22.74 14.57 -34.31
N LYS A 140 21.56 14.37 -33.70
CA LYS A 140 21.14 15.08 -32.48
C LYS A 140 21.73 14.46 -31.21
N TYR A 141 22.24 13.24 -31.29
CA TYR A 141 22.79 12.52 -30.13
C TYR A 141 24.31 12.58 -30.10
N ASN A 142 24.88 12.63 -28.90
CA ASN A 142 26.32 12.67 -28.69
C ASN A 142 26.96 11.29 -28.76
N SER A 143 26.17 10.22 -28.63
CA SER A 143 26.63 8.84 -28.75
C SER A 143 25.54 7.89 -29.24
N ILE A 144 25.95 6.68 -29.65
CA ILE A 144 25.04 5.61 -30.05
C ILE A 144 24.21 5.14 -28.84
N GLU A 145 24.82 5.12 -27.66
CA GLU A 145 24.16 4.76 -26.41
C GLU A 145 23.04 5.74 -26.08
N GLU A 146 23.28 7.05 -26.24
CA GLU A 146 22.24 8.08 -26.03
C GLU A 146 21.07 7.90 -27.01
N ALA A 147 21.36 7.67 -28.29
CA ALA A 147 20.33 7.37 -29.28
C ALA A 147 19.55 6.08 -28.96
N TYR A 148 20.24 5.05 -28.46
CA TYR A 148 19.61 3.79 -28.06
C TYR A 148 18.70 3.96 -26.84
N GLU A 149 19.11 4.75 -25.83
CA GLU A 149 18.28 5.04 -24.67
C GLU A 149 17.00 5.81 -25.04
N ASP A 150 17.10 6.78 -25.94
CA ASP A 150 15.94 7.53 -26.43
C ASP A 150 14.97 6.64 -27.23
N LEU A 151 15.49 5.70 -28.03
CA LEU A 151 14.66 4.73 -28.74
C LEU A 151 13.91 3.80 -27.77
N ILE A 152 14.56 3.34 -26.70
CA ILE A 152 13.88 2.56 -25.65
C ILE A 152 12.77 3.39 -25.00
N TYR A 153 13.06 4.65 -24.66
CA TYR A 153 12.07 5.53 -24.04
C TYR A 153 10.82 5.70 -24.93
N LYS A 154 11.02 5.97 -26.23
CA LYS A 154 9.94 6.09 -27.21
C LYS A 154 9.11 4.82 -27.35
N GLU A 155 9.75 3.66 -27.38
CA GLU A 155 9.03 2.37 -27.44
C GLU A 155 8.18 2.15 -26.18
N VAL A 156 8.76 2.40 -24.99
CA VAL A 156 8.02 2.28 -23.73
C VAL A 156 6.82 3.23 -23.69
N GLU A 157 7.01 4.47 -24.11
CA GLU A 157 5.95 5.48 -24.17
C GLU A 157 4.84 5.05 -25.15
N SER A 158 5.20 4.61 -26.36
CA SER A 158 4.25 4.08 -27.35
C SER A 158 3.44 2.93 -26.77
N LEU A 159 4.07 1.95 -26.11
CA LEU A 159 3.36 0.84 -25.48
C LEU A 159 2.36 1.31 -24.41
N LEU A 160 2.75 2.26 -23.56
CA LEU A 160 1.87 2.77 -22.49
C LEU A 160 0.72 3.64 -23.00
N ILE A 161 0.88 4.30 -24.16
CA ILE A 161 -0.15 5.12 -24.79
C ILE A 161 -1.11 4.25 -25.61
N GLU A 162 -0.58 3.32 -26.40
CA GLU A 162 -1.35 2.53 -27.36
C GLU A 162 -2.10 1.38 -26.70
N MET A 163 -1.52 0.76 -25.67
CA MET A 163 -2.13 -0.38 -25.00
C MET A 163 -3.09 0.08 -23.90
N ASN A 164 -4.30 -0.49 -23.92
CA ASN A 164 -5.16 -0.44 -22.74
C ASN A 164 -4.62 -1.37 -21.63
N PHE A 165 -5.21 -1.31 -20.44
CA PHE A 165 -4.69 -2.04 -19.29
C PHE A 165 -4.70 -3.58 -19.47
N GLU A 166 -5.71 -4.13 -20.13
CA GLU A 166 -5.77 -5.58 -20.39
C GLU A 166 -4.70 -6.00 -21.39
N GLU A 167 -4.45 -5.20 -22.42
CA GLU A 167 -3.36 -5.40 -23.38
C GLU A 167 -2.00 -5.33 -22.68
N LEU A 168 -1.80 -4.35 -21.80
CA LEU A 168 -0.56 -4.22 -21.02
C LEU A 168 -0.32 -5.44 -20.12
N LYS A 169 -1.36 -5.92 -19.42
CA LYS A 169 -1.27 -7.17 -18.64
C LYS A 169 -0.90 -8.35 -19.54
N THR A 170 -1.58 -8.49 -20.67
CA THR A 170 -1.31 -9.53 -21.66
C THR A 170 0.14 -9.47 -22.16
N TYR A 171 0.67 -8.27 -22.38
CA TYR A 171 2.07 -8.06 -22.76
C TYR A 171 3.02 -8.60 -21.70
N PHE A 172 2.82 -8.25 -20.42
CA PHE A 172 3.64 -8.76 -19.32
C PHE A 172 3.56 -10.29 -19.20
N SER A 173 2.36 -10.88 -19.28
CA SER A 173 2.20 -12.33 -19.13
C SER A 173 2.71 -13.13 -20.33
N GLU A 174 2.42 -12.67 -21.55
CA GLU A 174 2.67 -13.46 -22.76
C GLU A 174 4.01 -13.13 -23.41
N LYS A 175 4.38 -11.85 -23.49
CA LYS A 175 5.64 -11.43 -24.13
C LYS A 175 6.79 -11.48 -23.14
N LEU A 176 6.61 -10.91 -21.94
CA LEU A 176 7.67 -10.88 -20.92
C LEU A 176 7.70 -12.11 -20.01
N LYS A 177 6.72 -13.02 -20.17
CA LYS A 177 6.59 -14.26 -19.40
C LYS A 177 6.56 -14.02 -17.88
N ILE A 178 5.91 -12.95 -17.46
CA ILE A 178 5.76 -12.56 -16.06
C ILE A 178 4.43 -13.07 -15.52
N ASN A 179 4.47 -13.76 -14.37
CA ASN A 179 3.25 -14.17 -13.70
C ASN A 179 2.55 -12.95 -13.09
N LEU A 180 1.23 -12.83 -13.32
CA LEU A 180 0.42 -11.72 -12.81
C LEU A 180 -0.30 -12.06 -11.49
N GLU A 181 -0.04 -13.22 -10.88
CA GLU A 181 -0.62 -13.65 -9.60
C GLU A 181 -2.13 -13.41 -9.48
N THR A 182 -2.88 -13.84 -10.51
CA THR A 182 -4.34 -13.62 -10.63
C THR A 182 -5.17 -14.27 -9.52
N GLU A 183 -4.59 -15.21 -8.77
CA GLU A 183 -5.22 -15.81 -7.57
C GLU A 183 -5.06 -14.95 -6.30
N ILE A 184 -4.12 -14.01 -6.29
CA ILE A 184 -3.76 -13.19 -5.12
C ILE A 184 -4.20 -11.73 -5.34
N ILE A 185 -4.02 -11.23 -6.57
CA ILE A 185 -4.33 -9.86 -6.97
C ILE A 185 -5.74 -9.80 -7.55
N ASN A 186 -6.54 -8.86 -7.05
CA ASN A 186 -7.84 -8.51 -7.61
C ASN A 186 -7.68 -7.53 -8.77
N TRP A 187 -7.31 -8.06 -9.94
CA TRP A 187 -7.17 -7.26 -11.16
C TRP A 187 -8.45 -6.56 -11.60
N ASN A 188 -9.63 -7.10 -11.28
CA ASN A 188 -10.90 -6.43 -11.59
C ASN A 188 -11.04 -5.12 -10.82
N LEU A 189 -10.63 -5.10 -9.54
CA LEU A 189 -10.61 -3.87 -8.74
C LEU A 189 -9.63 -2.86 -9.34
N ILE A 190 -8.44 -3.30 -9.75
CA ILE A 190 -7.44 -2.41 -10.37
C ILE A 190 -7.94 -1.85 -11.70
N THR A 191 -8.59 -2.66 -12.53
CA THR A 191 -9.24 -2.18 -13.75
C THR A 191 -10.29 -1.12 -13.42
N GLU A 192 -11.13 -1.34 -12.41
CA GLU A 192 -12.11 -0.33 -11.98
C GLU A 192 -11.44 0.94 -11.46
N ILE A 193 -10.37 0.84 -10.66
CA ILE A 193 -9.61 2.00 -10.16
C ILE A 193 -9.08 2.86 -11.31
N ARG A 194 -8.51 2.22 -12.34
CA ARG A 194 -8.00 2.91 -13.52
C ARG A 194 -9.11 3.58 -14.32
N GLU A 195 -10.24 2.89 -14.53
CA GLU A 195 -11.38 3.49 -15.22
C GLU A 195 -12.05 4.61 -14.41
N ARG A 196 -12.07 4.50 -13.08
CA ARG A 196 -12.50 5.57 -12.18
C ARG A 196 -11.59 6.79 -12.31
N ARG A 197 -10.27 6.59 -12.35
CA ARG A 197 -9.30 7.67 -12.62
C ARG A 197 -9.61 8.34 -13.96
N ASN A 198 -9.91 7.57 -15.01
CA ASN A 198 -10.23 8.10 -16.33
C ASN A 198 -11.45 9.04 -16.29
N ILE A 199 -12.55 8.66 -15.62
CA ILE A 199 -13.72 9.56 -15.52
C ILE A 199 -13.48 10.75 -14.60
N ILE A 200 -12.63 10.63 -13.58
CA ILE A 200 -12.23 11.77 -12.75
C ILE A 200 -11.52 12.83 -13.59
N ILE A 201 -10.58 12.41 -14.45
CA ILE A 201 -9.80 13.34 -15.28
C ILE A 201 -10.63 13.87 -16.46
N HIS A 202 -11.33 12.98 -17.18
CA HIS A 202 -11.89 13.31 -18.50
C HIS A 202 -13.40 13.53 -18.51
N ASN A 203 -14.10 13.24 -17.41
CA ASN A 203 -15.56 13.34 -17.36
C ASN A 203 -16.10 13.94 -16.06
N ASN A 204 -15.29 14.74 -15.35
CA ASN A 204 -15.65 15.39 -14.09
C ASN A 204 -16.27 14.42 -13.06
N SER A 205 -15.72 13.21 -12.98
CA SER A 205 -16.21 12.13 -12.11
C SER A 205 -17.60 11.58 -12.46
N LEU A 206 -18.17 11.89 -13.63
CA LEU A 206 -19.46 11.35 -14.06
C LEU A 206 -19.30 10.00 -14.75
N VAL A 207 -20.17 9.04 -14.42
CA VAL A 207 -20.20 7.73 -15.07
C VAL A 207 -20.66 7.84 -16.51
N ASN A 208 -19.94 7.19 -17.42
CA ASN A 208 -20.30 7.09 -18.84
C ASN A 208 -20.29 5.63 -19.33
N ASN A 209 -20.75 5.40 -20.56
CA ASN A 209 -20.80 4.07 -21.16
C ASN A 209 -19.43 3.37 -21.18
N LYS A 210 -18.33 4.10 -21.41
CA LYS A 210 -16.98 3.53 -21.44
C LYS A 210 -16.56 2.99 -20.07
N TYR A 211 -16.85 3.74 -19.01
CA TYR A 211 -16.60 3.29 -17.63
C TYR A 211 -17.37 2.01 -17.32
N ILE A 212 -18.69 1.97 -17.61
CA ILE A 212 -19.52 0.80 -17.33
C ILE A 212 -19.02 -0.43 -18.08
N SER A 213 -18.73 -0.28 -19.38
CA SER A 213 -18.28 -1.40 -20.22
C SER A 213 -16.90 -1.93 -19.81
N ARG A 214 -15.95 -1.06 -19.46
CA ARG A 214 -14.55 -1.43 -19.19
C ARG A 214 -14.34 -1.92 -17.76
N SER A 215 -14.94 -1.25 -16.78
CA SER A 215 -14.85 -1.66 -15.37
C SER A 215 -15.74 -2.84 -15.02
N LYS A 216 -16.72 -3.17 -15.88
CA LYS A 216 -17.85 -4.07 -15.59
C LYS A 216 -18.75 -3.58 -14.45
N ASN A 217 -18.63 -2.31 -14.06
CA ASN A 217 -19.47 -1.61 -13.11
C ASN A 217 -19.74 -2.38 -11.79
N PRO A 218 -18.69 -2.77 -11.03
CA PRO A 218 -18.86 -3.61 -9.84
C PRO A 218 -19.65 -2.94 -8.71
N PHE A 219 -19.80 -1.61 -8.76
CA PHE A 219 -20.56 -0.81 -7.81
C PHE A 219 -21.98 -0.45 -8.29
N ASN A 220 -22.42 -0.99 -9.43
CA ASN A 220 -23.76 -0.80 -9.98
C ASN A 220 -24.18 0.67 -10.15
N PHE A 221 -23.26 1.55 -10.57
CA PHE A 221 -23.59 2.94 -10.88
C PHE A 221 -24.44 3.06 -12.15
N ASN A 222 -25.30 4.08 -12.18
CA ASN A 222 -26.06 4.47 -13.36
C ASN A 222 -25.29 5.49 -14.20
N LEU A 223 -25.74 5.70 -15.43
CA LEU A 223 -25.18 6.76 -16.29
C LEU A 223 -25.38 8.13 -15.64
N ASN A 224 -24.32 8.95 -15.70
CA ASN A 224 -24.23 10.28 -15.10
C ASN A 224 -24.22 10.32 -13.56
N ASP A 225 -24.12 9.19 -12.88
CA ASP A 225 -23.83 9.21 -11.45
C ASP A 225 -22.48 9.88 -11.19
N GLU A 226 -22.40 10.73 -10.16
CA GLU A 226 -21.14 11.33 -9.72
C GLU A 226 -20.41 10.36 -8.79
N VAL A 227 -19.19 9.97 -9.19
CA VAL A 227 -18.34 9.06 -8.43
C VAL A 227 -17.43 9.84 -7.48
N LYS A 228 -17.51 9.52 -6.20
CA LYS A 228 -16.63 10.07 -5.15
C LYS A 228 -15.54 9.08 -4.76
N ILE A 229 -14.47 9.61 -4.19
CA ILE A 229 -13.37 8.83 -3.59
C ILE A 229 -13.56 8.86 -2.08
N GLU A 230 -14.30 7.89 -1.58
CA GLU A 230 -14.48 7.72 -0.14
C GLU A 230 -13.21 7.15 0.50
N LYS A 231 -13.07 7.37 1.80
CA LYS A 231 -11.88 6.96 2.56
C LYS A 231 -11.62 5.47 2.43
N GLU A 232 -12.65 4.66 2.63
CA GLU A 232 -12.55 3.21 2.57
C GLU A 232 -12.15 2.74 1.16
N TYR A 233 -12.80 3.29 0.13
CA TYR A 233 -12.46 2.98 -1.26
C TYR A 233 -11.00 3.35 -1.58
N PHE A 234 -10.53 4.52 -1.15
CA PHE A 234 -9.15 4.94 -1.35
C PHE A 234 -8.14 3.98 -0.70
N LEU A 235 -8.38 3.59 0.55
CA LEU A 235 -7.50 2.68 1.28
C LEU A 235 -7.48 1.28 0.64
N ASN A 236 -8.64 0.80 0.19
CA ASN A 236 -8.73 -0.45 -0.55
C ASN A 236 -7.97 -0.39 -1.88
N ALA A 237 -8.13 0.71 -2.63
CA ALA A 237 -7.40 0.94 -3.87
C ALA A 237 -5.88 1.02 -3.65
N LEU A 238 -5.45 1.74 -2.61
CA LEU A 238 -4.05 1.85 -2.22
C LEU A 238 -3.46 0.48 -1.87
N SER A 239 -4.15 -0.30 -1.04
CA SER A 239 -3.71 -1.64 -0.64
C SER A 239 -3.58 -2.58 -1.84
N GLU A 240 -4.59 -2.61 -2.72
CA GLU A 240 -4.60 -3.55 -3.85
C GLU A 240 -3.58 -3.18 -4.93
N ILE A 241 -3.41 -1.88 -5.24
CA ILE A 241 -2.37 -1.44 -6.18
C ILE A 241 -0.97 -1.68 -5.59
N LYS A 242 -0.77 -1.39 -4.30
CA LYS A 242 0.51 -1.67 -3.62
C LYS A 242 0.87 -3.15 -3.72
N LEU A 243 -0.10 -4.04 -3.46
CA LEU A 243 0.10 -5.48 -3.56
C LEU A 243 0.48 -5.88 -4.99
N ALA A 244 -0.28 -5.40 -5.97
CA ALA A 244 -0.02 -5.73 -7.37
C ALA A 244 1.34 -5.24 -7.86
N GLY A 245 1.73 -4.00 -7.52
CA GLY A 245 3.03 -3.47 -7.90
C GLY A 245 4.19 -4.19 -7.22
N VAL A 246 4.06 -4.53 -5.93
CA VAL A 246 5.05 -5.34 -5.21
C VAL A 246 5.23 -6.72 -5.86
N LEU A 247 4.14 -7.45 -6.08
CA LEU A 247 4.19 -8.78 -6.68
C LEU A 247 4.71 -8.75 -8.12
N LEU A 248 4.34 -7.72 -8.89
CA LEU A 248 4.86 -7.51 -10.23
C LEU A 248 6.38 -7.27 -10.19
N CYS A 249 6.87 -6.40 -9.31
CA CYS A 249 8.31 -6.20 -9.10
C CYS A 249 9.02 -7.50 -8.73
N LEU A 250 8.48 -8.27 -7.78
CA LEU A 250 9.09 -9.52 -7.33
C LEU A 250 9.15 -10.57 -8.44
N ASN A 251 8.09 -10.72 -9.24
CA ASN A 251 8.08 -11.63 -10.37
C ASN A 251 9.04 -11.19 -11.49
N CYS A 252 9.10 -9.88 -11.76
CA CYS A 252 10.10 -9.31 -12.67
C CYS A 252 11.53 -9.53 -12.15
N TRP A 253 11.79 -9.33 -10.86
CA TRP A 253 13.08 -9.54 -10.22
C TRP A 253 13.50 -11.00 -10.29
N GLY A 254 12.62 -11.93 -9.90
CA GLY A 254 12.88 -13.36 -9.96
C GLY A 254 13.14 -13.87 -11.39
N ASN A 255 12.49 -13.29 -12.39
CA ASN A 255 12.65 -13.70 -13.78
C ASN A 255 13.89 -13.09 -14.44
N TRP A 256 14.12 -11.79 -14.24
CA TRP A 256 15.13 -11.03 -14.95
C TRP A 256 16.48 -11.02 -14.21
N ASP A 257 16.50 -11.12 -12.88
CA ASP A 257 17.68 -11.03 -12.00
C ASP A 257 17.89 -12.31 -11.16
N LYS A 258 18.04 -13.45 -11.84
CA LYS A 258 18.13 -14.78 -11.20
C LYS A 258 19.28 -14.95 -10.21
N ASN A 259 20.32 -14.13 -10.31
CA ASN A 259 21.48 -14.15 -9.41
C ASN A 259 21.24 -13.35 -8.12
N ASP A 260 20.14 -12.61 -8.03
CA ASP A 260 19.83 -11.70 -6.92
C ASP A 260 18.46 -12.02 -6.26
N THR A 261 17.98 -13.25 -6.42
CA THR A 261 16.65 -13.65 -5.91
C THR A 261 16.57 -13.63 -4.40
N THR A 262 17.67 -13.93 -3.69
CA THR A 262 17.71 -13.92 -2.23
C THR A 262 17.38 -12.54 -1.67
N ASN A 263 17.86 -11.46 -2.31
CA ASN A 263 17.52 -10.10 -1.90
C ASN A 263 16.04 -9.79 -2.15
N ALA A 264 15.46 -10.24 -3.27
CA ALA A 264 14.02 -10.11 -3.51
C ALA A 264 13.18 -10.80 -2.41
N ILE A 265 13.61 -11.98 -1.93
CA ILE A 265 12.92 -12.69 -0.83
C ILE A 265 13.07 -11.92 0.49
N LYS A 266 14.23 -11.29 0.76
CA LYS A 266 14.43 -10.44 1.95
C LYS A 266 13.45 -9.27 1.99
N GLU A 267 13.18 -8.63 0.85
CA GLU A 267 12.18 -7.55 0.76
C GLU A 267 10.77 -8.03 1.16
N ILE A 268 10.44 -9.31 0.94
CA ILE A 268 9.16 -9.89 1.40
C ILE A 268 9.10 -9.96 2.93
N VAL A 269 10.21 -10.28 3.60
CA VAL A 269 10.29 -10.25 5.07
C VAL A 269 10.04 -8.82 5.56
N ASP A 270 10.75 -7.85 5.00
CA ASP A 270 10.68 -6.46 5.46
C ASP A 270 9.28 -5.86 5.23
N ILE A 271 8.70 -6.07 4.04
CA ILE A 271 7.36 -5.55 3.75
C ILE A 271 6.28 -6.26 4.58
N SER A 272 6.38 -7.57 4.81
CA SER A 272 5.42 -8.30 5.64
C SER A 272 5.53 -7.90 7.12
N PHE A 273 6.75 -7.73 7.63
CA PHE A 273 6.99 -7.27 8.99
C PHE A 273 6.44 -5.87 9.25
N ASN A 274 6.74 -4.92 8.36
CA ASN A 274 6.26 -3.54 8.48
C ASN A 274 4.73 -3.46 8.40
N ASN A 275 4.11 -4.24 7.51
CA ASN A 275 2.64 -4.29 7.43
C ASN A 275 2.01 -4.99 8.65
N LEU A 276 2.67 -5.97 9.27
CA LEU A 276 2.20 -6.51 10.55
C LEU A 276 2.22 -5.47 11.67
N LYS A 277 3.29 -4.66 11.77
CA LYS A 277 3.38 -3.57 12.76
C LYS A 277 2.26 -2.53 12.56
N ASN A 278 1.86 -2.29 11.32
CA ASN A 278 0.79 -1.36 10.95
C ASN A 278 -0.61 -2.01 10.91
N SER A 279 -0.76 -3.24 11.41
CA SER A 279 -2.04 -3.98 11.44
C SER A 279 -2.67 -4.27 10.06
N ASN A 280 -1.88 -4.21 8.99
CA ASN A 280 -2.31 -4.51 7.61
C ASN A 280 -2.29 -6.04 7.35
N HIS A 281 -3.03 -6.80 8.16
CA HIS A 281 -2.95 -8.26 8.19
C HIS A 281 -3.41 -8.92 6.88
N VAL A 282 -4.42 -8.36 6.18
CA VAL A 282 -4.87 -8.87 4.87
C VAL A 282 -3.76 -8.78 3.83
N PHE A 283 -3.02 -7.67 3.80
CA PHE A 283 -1.87 -7.51 2.90
C PHE A 283 -0.80 -8.55 3.20
N VAL A 284 -0.48 -8.77 4.47
CA VAL A 284 0.53 -9.74 4.91
C VAL A 284 0.14 -11.17 4.51
N GLU A 285 -1.12 -11.56 4.70
CA GLU A 285 -1.59 -12.88 4.29
C GLU A 285 -1.43 -13.11 2.78
N LYS A 286 -1.83 -12.12 1.96
CA LYS A 286 -1.67 -12.17 0.50
C LYS A 286 -0.21 -12.22 0.06
N ILE A 287 0.67 -11.36 0.58
CA ILE A 287 2.09 -11.34 0.16
C ILE A 287 2.87 -12.56 0.64
N CYS A 288 2.54 -13.12 1.81
CA CYS A 288 3.20 -14.33 2.30
C CYS A 288 2.72 -15.58 1.55
N SER A 289 1.43 -15.67 1.16
CA SER A 289 0.93 -16.79 0.36
C SER A 289 1.57 -16.87 -1.03
N TYR A 290 1.99 -15.74 -1.60
CA TYR A 290 2.83 -15.71 -2.81
C TYR A 290 4.13 -16.49 -2.60
N THR A 291 4.81 -16.29 -1.47
CA THR A 291 6.07 -16.99 -1.16
C THR A 291 5.85 -18.50 -1.11
N GLU A 292 4.82 -18.95 -0.41
CA GLU A 292 4.47 -20.38 -0.30
C GLU A 292 4.21 -21.03 -1.67
N LYS A 293 3.51 -20.33 -2.57
CA LYS A 293 3.14 -20.84 -3.89
C LYS A 293 4.26 -20.79 -4.92
N ARG A 294 5.20 -19.83 -4.80
CA ARG A 294 6.14 -19.49 -5.88
C ARG A 294 7.60 -19.73 -5.54
N ILE A 295 7.98 -19.71 -4.27
CA ILE A 295 9.37 -19.64 -3.86
C ILE A 295 9.75 -20.94 -3.15
N LYS A 296 10.81 -21.58 -3.63
CA LYS A 296 11.48 -22.69 -2.98
C LYS A 296 12.88 -22.24 -2.61
N ALA A 297 13.27 -22.45 -1.36
CA ALA A 297 14.63 -22.16 -0.93
C ALA A 297 15.65 -22.97 -1.73
N LYS A 298 16.76 -22.33 -2.06
CA LYS A 298 17.89 -22.95 -2.75
C LYS A 298 19.05 -23.29 -1.81
N ASN A 299 19.06 -22.70 -0.62
CA ASN A 299 20.10 -22.84 0.39
C ASN A 299 19.54 -22.56 1.80
N ASP A 300 20.36 -22.82 2.82
CA ASP A 300 19.97 -22.67 4.23
C ASP A 300 19.61 -21.21 4.61
N GLU A 301 20.25 -20.22 3.97
CA GLU A 301 19.92 -18.79 4.19
C GLU A 301 18.49 -18.49 3.71
N GLU A 302 18.13 -18.93 2.50
CA GLU A 302 16.78 -18.76 1.97
C GLU A 302 15.74 -19.55 2.78
N ASP A 303 16.10 -20.72 3.31
CA ASP A 303 15.23 -21.48 4.22
C ASP A 303 14.90 -20.67 5.49
N ASP A 304 15.91 -20.07 6.13
CA ASP A 304 15.71 -19.19 7.30
C ASP A 304 14.80 -18.00 6.97
N ILE A 305 15.02 -17.34 5.83
CA ILE A 305 14.21 -16.21 5.38
C ILE A 305 12.76 -16.65 5.13
N ILE A 306 12.53 -17.79 4.49
CA ILE A 306 11.19 -18.33 4.24
C ILE A 306 10.47 -18.68 5.55
N TYR A 307 11.19 -19.18 6.57
CA TYR A 307 10.59 -19.37 7.89
C TYR A 307 10.09 -18.06 8.50
N LYS A 308 10.83 -16.95 8.38
CA LYS A 308 10.37 -15.63 8.85
C LYS A 308 9.08 -15.21 8.14
N ILE A 309 9.03 -15.38 6.82
CA ILE A 309 7.83 -15.07 6.01
C ILE A 309 6.64 -15.94 6.46
N LYS A 310 6.87 -17.23 6.70
CA LYS A 310 5.85 -18.18 7.16
C LYS A 310 5.32 -17.81 8.55
N PHE A 311 6.19 -17.44 9.50
CA PHE A 311 5.74 -16.97 10.81
C PHE A 311 4.97 -15.64 10.71
N ASN A 312 5.38 -14.73 9.82
CA ASN A 312 4.63 -13.50 9.55
C ASN A 312 3.22 -13.81 9.00
N GLN A 313 3.10 -14.80 8.10
CA GLN A 313 1.81 -15.30 7.61
C GLN A 313 0.94 -15.83 8.75
N CYS A 314 1.49 -16.68 9.62
CA CYS A 314 0.76 -17.22 10.77
C CYS A 314 0.27 -16.12 11.72
N ILE A 315 1.09 -15.08 11.98
CA ILE A 315 0.65 -13.92 12.78
C ILE A 315 -0.55 -13.25 12.10
N ALA A 316 -0.48 -13.01 10.78
CA ALA A 316 -1.58 -12.40 10.05
C ALA A 316 -2.86 -13.24 10.09
N LEU A 317 -2.77 -14.55 9.85
CA LEU A 317 -3.91 -15.48 9.92
C LEU A 317 -4.55 -15.49 11.31
N LYS A 318 -3.73 -15.50 12.38
CA LYS A 318 -4.22 -15.42 13.77
C LYS A 318 -5.01 -14.12 13.99
N ARG A 319 -4.50 -12.99 13.50
CA ARG A 319 -5.14 -11.66 13.64
C ARG A 319 -6.41 -11.51 12.81
N LEU A 320 -6.50 -12.23 11.68
CA LEU A 320 -7.69 -12.31 10.84
C LEU A 320 -8.71 -13.36 11.32
N ASN A 321 -8.44 -14.05 12.43
CA ASN A 321 -9.25 -15.15 12.96
C ASN A 321 -9.44 -16.32 11.96
N LYS A 322 -8.47 -16.53 11.06
CA LYS A 322 -8.44 -17.64 10.09
C LYS A 322 -7.75 -18.86 10.71
N LEU A 323 -8.37 -19.43 11.75
CA LEU A 323 -7.74 -20.46 12.59
C LEU A 323 -7.48 -21.80 11.86
N GLU A 324 -8.34 -22.18 10.91
CA GLU A 324 -8.15 -23.42 10.13
C GLU A 324 -6.89 -23.34 9.26
N GLU A 325 -6.74 -22.25 8.50
CA GLU A 325 -5.54 -21.96 7.70
C GLU A 325 -4.28 -21.87 8.57
N LEU A 326 -4.37 -21.20 9.72
CA LEU A 326 -3.28 -21.11 10.70
C LEU A 326 -2.82 -22.50 11.17
N ASN A 327 -3.75 -23.34 11.59
CA ASN A 327 -3.45 -24.68 12.09
C ASN A 327 -2.85 -25.57 11.00
N LEU A 328 -3.34 -25.45 9.76
CA LEU A 328 -2.76 -26.15 8.62
C LEU A 328 -1.29 -25.80 8.45
N ILE A 329 -0.95 -24.51 8.41
CA ILE A 329 0.45 -24.07 8.25
C ILE A 329 1.31 -24.53 9.43
N LEU A 330 0.85 -24.33 10.67
CA LEU A 330 1.59 -24.74 11.88
C LEU A 330 1.89 -26.25 11.88
N SER A 331 0.94 -27.09 11.42
CA SER A 331 1.15 -28.54 11.34
C SER A 331 2.28 -28.96 10.40
N THR A 332 2.62 -28.13 9.40
CA THR A 332 3.72 -28.40 8.47
C THR A 332 5.10 -28.08 9.06
N ILE A 333 5.15 -27.31 10.15
CA ILE A 333 6.38 -26.81 10.75
C ILE A 333 6.95 -27.88 11.70
N LYS A 334 8.04 -28.54 11.28
CA LYS A 334 8.77 -29.52 12.10
C LYS A 334 9.63 -28.80 13.13
N THR A 335 9.19 -28.74 14.38
CA THR A 335 9.84 -27.96 15.46
C THR A 335 11.17 -28.52 15.96
N GLY A 336 11.49 -29.80 15.74
CA GLY A 336 12.67 -30.44 16.33
C GLY A 336 14.00 -29.75 16.01
N ALA A 337 14.22 -29.44 14.72
CA ALA A 337 15.45 -28.85 14.21
C ALA A 337 15.46 -27.30 14.23
N LEU A 338 14.38 -26.66 14.69
CA LEU A 338 14.29 -25.21 14.70
C LEU A 338 15.17 -24.57 15.77
N THR A 339 15.62 -23.36 15.50
CA THR A 339 16.24 -22.48 16.49
C THR A 339 15.29 -22.24 17.68
N PRO A 340 15.80 -21.97 18.88
CA PRO A 340 14.99 -21.55 20.02
C PRO A 340 13.97 -20.46 19.67
N LEU A 341 14.35 -19.45 18.88
CA LEU A 341 13.45 -18.38 18.47
C LEU A 341 12.22 -18.88 17.69
N TYR A 342 12.42 -19.77 16.71
CA TYR A 342 11.29 -20.31 15.95
C TYR A 342 10.44 -21.31 16.76
N LYS A 343 11.02 -21.99 17.74
CA LYS A 343 10.26 -22.80 18.71
C LYS A 343 9.34 -21.92 19.56
N ILE A 344 9.86 -20.79 20.04
CA ILE A 344 9.10 -19.77 20.78
C ILE A 344 7.96 -19.22 19.91
N ALA A 345 8.25 -18.87 18.65
CA ALA A 345 7.28 -18.40 17.69
C ALA A 345 6.13 -19.40 17.50
N HIS A 346 6.46 -20.67 17.25
CA HIS A 346 5.48 -21.74 17.09
C HIS A 346 4.62 -21.95 18.33
N LEU A 347 5.22 -21.97 19.53
CA LEU A 347 4.48 -22.10 20.80
C LEU A 347 3.54 -20.90 21.03
N THR A 348 4.00 -19.70 20.72
CA THR A 348 3.21 -18.47 20.87
C THR A 348 1.99 -18.46 19.95
N LEU A 349 2.14 -18.90 18.71
CA LEU A 349 1.03 -19.02 17.76
C LEU A 349 0.03 -20.12 18.17
N ASN A 350 0.47 -21.14 18.91
CA ASN A 350 -0.38 -22.17 19.52
C ASN A 350 -0.96 -21.79 20.90
N ASN A 351 -0.86 -20.52 21.32
CA ASN A 351 -1.31 -20.03 22.64
C ASN A 351 -0.61 -20.69 23.84
N ARG A 352 0.55 -21.33 23.64
CA ARG A 352 1.36 -21.98 24.69
C ARG A 352 2.39 -21.00 25.26
N HIS A 353 1.94 -19.84 25.73
CA HIS A 353 2.81 -18.71 26.10
C HIS A 353 3.75 -19.02 27.26
N PHE A 354 3.32 -19.80 28.26
CA PHE A 354 4.19 -20.19 29.38
C PHE A 354 5.42 -20.97 28.91
N GLU A 355 5.20 -21.97 28.05
CA GLU A 355 6.26 -22.81 27.49
C GLU A 355 7.15 -22.02 26.53
N ALA A 356 6.57 -21.06 25.79
CA ALA A 356 7.33 -20.14 24.96
C ALA A 356 8.33 -19.33 25.81
N VAL A 357 7.89 -18.81 26.96
CA VAL A 357 8.75 -18.03 27.86
C VAL A 357 9.87 -18.88 28.49
N GLU A 358 9.68 -20.19 28.68
CA GLU A 358 10.73 -21.09 29.18
C GLU A 358 11.91 -21.27 28.21
N LEU A 359 11.70 -21.00 26.92
CA LEU A 359 12.76 -21.09 25.91
C LEU A 359 13.52 -19.78 25.69
N VAL A 360 13.10 -18.68 26.31
CA VAL A 360 13.68 -17.34 26.09
C VAL A 360 15.15 -17.30 26.50
N GLU A 361 15.53 -17.85 27.66
CA GLU A 361 16.94 -17.92 28.10
C GLU A 361 17.82 -18.61 27.04
N LYS A 362 17.33 -19.71 26.44
CA LYS A 362 18.05 -20.43 25.38
C LYS A 362 18.18 -19.59 24.10
N ALA A 363 17.14 -18.83 23.74
CA ALA A 363 17.16 -17.99 22.54
C ALA A 363 18.10 -16.78 22.70
N ILE A 364 18.22 -16.22 23.91
CA ILE A 364 19.16 -15.13 24.19
C ILE A 364 20.59 -15.67 24.15
N VAL A 365 20.86 -16.79 24.83
CA VAL A 365 22.21 -17.41 24.85
C VAL A 365 22.68 -17.84 23.45
N ALA A 366 21.75 -18.22 22.57
CA ALA A 366 22.03 -18.57 21.18
C ALA A 366 22.18 -17.34 20.24
N ASP A 367 22.06 -16.10 20.76
CA ASP A 367 22.05 -14.85 20.00
C ASP A 367 20.90 -14.73 18.97
N ASP A 368 19.86 -15.54 19.14
CA ASP A 368 18.69 -15.51 18.26
C ASP A 368 17.71 -14.40 18.66
N LEU A 369 17.62 -14.08 19.96
CA LEU A 369 16.66 -13.14 20.53
C LEU A 369 17.34 -12.01 21.31
N THR A 370 17.25 -10.79 20.79
CA THR A 370 17.67 -9.56 21.47
C THR A 370 16.47 -8.87 22.12
N ILE A 371 16.72 -7.89 22.99
CA ILE A 371 15.64 -7.10 23.61
C ILE A 371 14.87 -6.32 22.54
N GLU A 372 15.54 -5.76 21.54
CA GLU A 372 14.91 -5.02 20.45
C GLU A 372 13.99 -5.93 19.64
N LYS A 373 14.46 -7.15 19.29
CA LYS A 373 13.60 -8.16 18.62
C LYS A 373 12.39 -8.53 19.48
N TYR A 374 12.57 -8.67 20.79
CA TYR A 374 11.47 -8.97 21.71
C TYR A 374 10.47 -7.82 21.79
N GLU A 375 10.89 -6.57 21.74
CA GLU A 375 10.01 -5.40 21.79
C GLU A 375 9.28 -5.17 20.46
N ASP A 376 9.98 -5.35 19.34
CA ASP A 376 9.46 -4.99 18.02
C ASP A 376 8.65 -6.08 17.34
N TRP A 377 9.01 -7.36 17.50
CA TRP A 377 8.38 -8.42 16.71
C TRP A 377 6.92 -8.64 17.14
N PRO A 378 5.92 -8.52 16.23
CA PRO A 378 4.51 -8.61 16.62
C PRO A 378 4.07 -9.96 17.19
N ILE A 379 4.88 -11.01 17.01
CA ILE A 379 4.59 -12.35 17.56
C ILE A 379 4.51 -12.32 19.10
N PHE A 380 5.31 -11.48 19.75
CA PHE A 380 5.37 -11.38 21.20
C PHE A 380 4.28 -10.47 21.80
N ASN A 381 3.40 -9.87 21.00
CA ASN A 381 2.35 -8.95 21.48
C ASN A 381 1.54 -9.56 22.64
N GLU A 382 1.15 -10.83 22.54
CA GLU A 382 0.36 -11.48 23.59
C GLU A 382 1.15 -11.73 24.88
N ILE A 383 2.45 -12.06 24.75
CA ILE A 383 3.35 -12.21 25.89
C ILE A 383 3.62 -10.85 26.55
N ARG A 384 3.80 -9.77 25.77
CA ARG A 384 3.99 -8.40 26.27
C ARG A 384 2.75 -7.87 26.99
N ASN A 385 1.56 -8.24 26.52
CA ASN A 385 0.30 -7.82 27.14
C ASN A 385 0.00 -8.57 28.46
N ASP A 386 0.58 -9.75 28.67
CA ASP A 386 0.52 -10.44 29.96
C ASP A 386 1.63 -9.92 30.89
N LYS A 387 1.23 -9.18 31.94
CA LYS A 387 2.16 -8.56 32.89
C LYS A 387 3.13 -9.55 33.55
N LYS A 388 2.68 -10.78 33.84
CA LYS A 388 3.49 -11.79 34.52
C LYS A 388 4.52 -12.38 33.56
N LEU A 389 4.08 -12.74 32.36
CA LEU A 389 4.96 -13.29 31.34
C LEU A 389 5.97 -12.26 30.84
N HIS A 390 5.52 -11.03 30.58
CA HIS A 390 6.38 -9.92 30.17
C HIS A 390 7.49 -9.66 31.20
N LYS A 391 7.13 -9.55 32.48
CA LYS A 391 8.09 -9.37 33.56
C LYS A 391 9.14 -10.49 33.60
N LYS A 392 8.71 -11.75 33.48
CA LYS A 392 9.63 -12.91 33.46
C LYS A 392 10.63 -12.84 32.29
N VAL A 393 10.19 -12.38 31.12
CA VAL A 393 11.08 -12.18 29.96
C VAL A 393 12.11 -11.09 30.24
N LEU A 394 11.69 -9.92 30.76
CA LEU A 394 12.60 -8.83 31.09
C LEU A 394 13.63 -9.22 32.16
N GLU A 395 13.20 -9.90 33.22
CA GLU A 395 14.11 -10.42 34.26
C GLU A 395 15.14 -11.41 33.67
N THR A 396 14.77 -12.16 32.63
CA THR A 396 15.68 -13.08 31.94
C THR A 396 16.77 -12.32 31.17
N PHE A 397 16.41 -11.25 30.45
CA PHE A 397 17.38 -10.37 29.79
C PHE A 397 18.33 -9.70 30.79
N GLU A 398 17.81 -9.16 31.89
CA GLU A 398 18.62 -8.53 32.94
C GLU A 398 19.63 -9.50 33.56
N LYS A 399 19.19 -10.72 33.90
CA LYS A 399 20.03 -11.78 34.47
C LYS A 399 21.21 -12.12 33.54
N ILE A 400 20.98 -12.23 32.23
CA ILE A 400 22.02 -12.61 31.27
C ILE A 400 23.00 -11.46 31.05
N ASN A 401 22.52 -10.22 30.90
CA ASN A 401 23.37 -9.03 30.73
C ASN A 401 24.31 -8.80 31.94
N LEU A 402 23.82 -9.03 33.16
CA LEU A 402 24.63 -8.95 34.37
C LEU A 402 25.76 -10.00 34.38
N ASN A 403 25.46 -11.23 33.95
CA ASN A 403 26.46 -12.30 33.87
C ASN A 403 27.56 -12.00 32.84
N GLU A 404 27.21 -11.48 31.66
CA GLU A 404 28.20 -11.08 30.65
C GLU A 404 29.11 -9.95 31.14
N THR A 405 28.56 -8.98 31.86
CA THR A 405 29.31 -7.86 32.44
C THR A 405 30.27 -8.34 33.52
N PHE A 406 29.86 -9.30 34.35
CA PHE A 406 30.70 -9.91 35.38
C PHE A 406 31.88 -10.70 34.78
N ILE A 407 31.65 -11.46 33.70
CA ILE A 407 32.68 -12.24 33.00
C ILE A 407 33.71 -11.31 32.32
N LYS A 408 33.26 -10.22 31.66
CA LYS A 408 34.16 -9.23 31.03
C LYS A 408 35.05 -8.52 32.07
N ASN A 409 34.50 -8.21 33.26
CA ASN A 409 35.26 -7.56 34.33
C ASN A 409 36.30 -8.49 34.98
N ASN A 410 36.03 -9.79 35.08
CA ASN A 410 36.99 -10.75 35.65
C ASN A 410 38.11 -11.12 34.66
N SER A 411 37.79 -11.26 33.37
CA SER A 411 38.78 -11.54 32.32
C SER A 411 39.75 -10.37 32.04
N GLN A 412 39.38 -9.13 32.40
CA GLN A 412 40.30 -7.98 32.40
C GLN A 412 41.19 -7.91 33.65
N LYS A 413 40.78 -8.52 34.78
CA LYS A 413 41.57 -8.58 36.01
C LYS A 413 42.66 -9.67 35.96
N GLU A 414 42.46 -10.73 35.19
CA GLU A 414 43.46 -11.80 35.00
C GLU A 414 44.54 -11.47 33.96
N LYS A 415 44.42 -10.33 33.26
CA LYS A 415 45.41 -9.82 32.28
C LYS A 415 46.26 -8.63 32.79
N LYS A 416 46.17 -8.33 34.10
CA LYS A 416 47.07 -7.41 34.81
C LYS A 416 47.79 -8.20 35.90
#